data_AF-A0A7X0LSA1-F1
#
_entry.id   AF-A0A7X0LSA1-F1
#
_cell.length_a   1.000
_cell.length_b   1.000
_cell.length_c   1.000
_cell.angle_alpha   90.00
_cell.angle_beta   90.00
_cell.angle_gamma   90.00
#
_symmetry.space_group_name_H-M   'P 1'
#
loop_
_entity.id
_entity.type
_entity.pdbx_description
1 polymer ?
#
loop_
_entity_poly.entity_id
_entity_poly.type
_entity_poly.pdbx_seq_one_letter_code
_entity_poly.pdbx_strand_id
1 'polypeptide(L)' 'MDRLLGIFLAIFGACFAIFSGRFTRGSVASSKEIFGITGGKPMKVFSRIMFILVGSIMAIAGLLMAVGVI' A
#
# COMPACT_ATOMS: atom_id res chain seq x y z
N MET A 1 10.02 15.84 -15.96
CA MET A 1 8.89 14.86 -15.93
C MET A 1 8.64 14.32 -14.52
N ASP A 2 9.49 14.71 -13.59
CA ASP A 2 9.71 14.09 -12.27
C ASP A 2 8.64 14.52 -11.26
N ARG A 3 8.11 15.74 -11.42
CA ARG A 3 7.00 16.25 -10.57
C ARG A 3 5.69 15.51 -10.81
N LEU A 4 5.33 15.23 -12.07
CA LEU A 4 4.12 14.47 -12.39
C LEU A 4 4.22 13.03 -11.88
N LEU A 5 5.42 12.43 -11.99
CA LEU A 5 5.71 11.11 -11.45
C LEU A 5 5.61 11.10 -9.91
N GLY A 6 6.14 12.13 -9.24
CA GLY A 6 6.03 12.32 -7.79
C GLY A 6 4.59 12.49 -7.31
N ILE A 7 3.79 13.32 -7.99
CA ILE A 7 2.36 13.51 -7.69
C ILE A 7 1.60 12.19 -7.88
N PHE A 8 1.86 11.47 -8.98
CA PHE A 8 1.25 10.17 -9.23
C PHE A 8 1.60 9.18 -8.11
N LEU A 9 2.88 9.10 -7.73
CA LEU A 9 3.35 8.21 -6.66
C LEU A 9 2.73 8.59 -5.31
N ALA A 10 2.56 9.88 -5.02
CA ALA A 10 1.95 10.39 -3.81
C ALA A 10 0.47 9.98 -3.70
N ILE A 11 -0.30 10.20 -4.78
CA ILE A 11 -1.71 9.83 -4.88
C ILE A 11 -1.87 8.31 -4.79
N PHE A 12 -1.02 7.57 -5.51
CA PHE A 12 -1.08 6.11 -5.54
C PHE A 12 -0.75 5.49 -4.17
N GLY A 13 0.27 6.01 -3.49
CA GLY A 13 0.61 5.62 -2.11
C GLY A 13 -0.51 5.91 -1.12
N ALA A 14 -1.14 7.10 -1.21
CA ALA A 14 -2.27 7.47 -0.37
C ALA A 14 -3.49 6.57 -0.62
N CYS A 15 -3.80 6.25 -1.88
CA CYS A 15 -4.83 5.28 -2.23
C CYS A 15 -4.53 3.91 -1.63
N PHE A 16 -3.28 3.44 -1.69
CA PHE A 16 -2.87 2.18 -1.06
C PHE A 16 -3.12 2.17 0.46
N ALA A 17 -2.82 3.27 1.15
CA ALA A 17 -3.05 3.41 2.59
C ALA A 17 -4.54 3.42 2.95
N ILE A 18 -5.36 4.19 2.21
CA ILE A 18 -6.81 4.33 2.43
C ILE A 18 -7.54 3.01 2.12
N PHE A 19 -7.22 2.38 0.99
CA PHE A 19 -7.85 1.13 0.56
C PHE A 19 -7.20 -0.12 1.16
N SER A 20 -6.23 0.04 2.08
CA SER A 20 -5.56 -1.05 2.79
C SER A 20 -6.55 -2.08 3.38
N GLY A 21 -7.70 -1.63 3.90
CA GLY A 21 -8.75 -2.52 4.41
C GLY A 21 -9.42 -3.41 3.34
N ARG A 22 -9.57 -2.91 2.10
CA ARG A 22 -10.10 -3.67 0.96
C ARG A 22 -9.03 -4.59 0.38
N PHE A 23 -7.79 -4.11 0.24
CA PHE A 23 -6.66 -4.93 -0.21
C PHE A 23 -6.31 -6.05 0.75
N THR A 24 -6.46 -5.83 2.05
CA THR A 24 -6.31 -6.89 3.06
C THR A 24 -7.27 -8.04 2.82
N ARG A 25 -8.54 -7.76 2.46
CA ARG A 25 -9.52 -8.81 2.18
C ARG A 25 -9.17 -9.59 0.91
N GLY A 26 -8.73 -8.89 -0.14
CA GLY A 26 -8.26 -9.52 -1.39
C GLY A 26 -6.96 -10.33 -1.20
N SER A 27 -6.00 -9.80 -0.43
CA SER A 27 -4.75 -10.49 -0.10
C SER A 27 -5.00 -11.76 0.70
N VAL A 28 -5.93 -11.77 1.66
CA VAL A 28 -6.27 -13.01 2.38
C VAL A 28 -6.98 -14.02 1.49
N ALA A 29 -7.76 -13.60 0.49
CA ALA A 29 -8.35 -14.50 -0.49
C ALA A 29 -7.27 -15.11 -1.42
N SER A 30 -6.38 -14.27 -1.95
CA SER A 30 -5.27 -14.68 -2.81
C SER A 30 -4.23 -15.53 -2.07
N SER A 31 -3.89 -15.20 -0.82
CA SER A 31 -2.97 -15.98 0.01
C SER A 31 -3.53 -17.36 0.36
N LYS A 32 -4.88 -17.49 0.44
CA LYS A 32 -5.55 -18.79 0.56
C LYS A 32 -5.41 -19.62 -0.73
N GLU A 33 -5.46 -18.99 -1.90
CA GLU A 33 -5.26 -19.66 -3.20
C GLU A 33 -3.81 -20.06 -3.44
N ILE A 34 -2.84 -19.23 -3.04
CA ILE A 34 -1.42 -19.45 -3.32
C ILE A 34 -0.75 -20.38 -2.28
N PHE A 35 -1.11 -20.23 -0.99
CA PHE A 35 -0.44 -20.96 0.09
C PHE A 35 -1.33 -22.01 0.78
N GLY A 36 -2.63 -22.07 0.48
CA GLY A 36 -3.57 -23.01 1.12
C GLY A 36 -3.87 -22.70 2.60
N ILE A 37 -3.21 -21.69 3.18
CA ILE A 37 -3.37 -21.31 4.59
C ILE A 37 -4.34 -20.14 4.67
N THR A 38 -5.49 -20.36 5.29
CA THR A 38 -6.43 -19.26 5.57
C THR A 38 -5.81 -18.39 6.66
N GLY A 39 -5.12 -17.32 6.27
CA GLY A 39 -4.59 -16.35 7.21
C GLY A 39 -5.69 -15.85 8.14
N GLY A 40 -5.64 -16.25 9.42
CA GLY A 40 -6.63 -15.89 10.44
C GLY A 40 -6.67 -14.37 10.70
N LYS A 41 -7.42 -13.97 11.74
CA LYS A 41 -7.45 -12.57 12.21
C LYS A 41 -6.07 -11.88 12.30
N PRO A 42 -4.98 -12.51 12.81
CA PRO A 42 -3.67 -11.85 12.86
C PRO A 42 -3.07 -11.57 11.48
N MET A 43 -3.30 -12.43 10.47
CA MET A 43 -2.77 -12.24 9.11
C MET A 43 -3.45 -11.08 8.38
N LYS A 44 -4.76 -10.87 8.65
CA LYS A 44 -5.49 -9.68 8.17
C LYS A 44 -4.91 -8.40 8.76
N VAL A 45 -4.64 -8.38 10.06
CA VAL A 45 -4.05 -7.21 10.73
C VAL A 45 -2.65 -6.95 10.20
N PHE A 46 -1.81 -7.98 10.07
CA PHE A 46 -0.46 -7.86 9.53
C PHE A 46 -0.45 -7.34 8.08
N SER A 47 -1.29 -7.90 7.20
CA SER A 47 -1.41 -7.44 5.82
C SER A 47 -1.88 -5.99 5.75
N ARG A 48 -2.86 -5.60 6.58
CA ARG A 48 -3.32 -4.21 6.66
C ARG A 48 -2.20 -3.27 7.08
N ILE A 49 -1.43 -3.62 8.12
CA ILE A 49 -0.31 -2.82 8.59
C ILE A 49 0.74 -2.68 7.48
N MET A 50 1.08 -3.76 6.78
CA MET A 50 2.02 -3.71 5.66
C MET A 50 1.53 -2.80 4.53
N PHE A 51 0.26 -2.88 4.14
CA PHE A 51 -0.32 -1.99 3.12
C PHE A 51 -0.30 -0.53 3.55
N ILE A 52 -0.60 -0.23 4.83
CA ILE A 52 -0.51 1.13 5.37
C ILE A 52 0.94 1.61 5.34
N LEU A 53 1.88 0.78 5.79
CA LEU A 53 3.29 1.15 5.91
C LEU A 53 3.89 1.44 4.52
N VAL A 54 3.72 0.52 3.57
CA VAL A 54 4.22 0.69 2.20
C VAL A 54 3.53 1.86 1.50
N GLY A 55 2.20 1.99 1.62
CA GLY A 55 1.45 3.09 1.03
C GLY A 55 1.89 4.46 1.58
N SER A 56 2.13 4.55 2.89
CA SER A 56 2.59 5.78 3.54
C SER A 56 4.00 6.16 3.09
N ILE A 57 4.92 5.20 3.01
CA ILE A 57 6.29 5.43 2.54
C ILE A 57 6.27 5.90 1.08
N MET A 58 5.50 5.25 0.21
CA MET A 58 5.31 5.68 -1.18
C MET A 58 4.72 7.09 -1.26
N ALA A 59 3.74 7.40 -0.42
CA ALA A 59 3.11 8.71 -0.40
C ALA A 59 4.11 9.82 -0.05
N ILE A 60 4.92 9.60 0.98
CA ILE A 60 5.96 10.53 1.43
C ILE A 60 7.06 10.69 0.38
N ALA A 61 7.55 9.58 -0.19
CA ALA A 61 8.57 9.61 -1.23
C ALA A 61 8.08 10.35 -2.49
N GLY A 62 6.83 10.10 -2.90
CA GLY A 62 6.18 10.81 -4.01
C GLY A 62 6.04 12.31 -3.74
N LEU A 63 5.66 12.68 -2.52
CA LEU A 63 5.57 14.08 -2.11
C LEU A 63 6.94 14.78 -2.16
N LEU A 64 7.99 14.13 -1.66
CA LEU A 64 9.36 14.65 -1.68
C LEU A 64 9.87 14.87 -3.13
N MET A 65 9.60 13.93 -4.04
CA MET A 65 9.90 14.10 -5.47
C MET A 65 9.05 15.20 -6.12
N ALA A 66 7.77 15.33 -5.75
CA ALA A 66 6.89 16.36 -6.30
C ALA A 66 7.34 17.78 -5.94
N VAL A 67 7.85 17.96 -4.72
CA VAL A 67 8.41 19.22 -4.22
C VAL A 67 9.82 19.48 -4.77
N GLY A 68 10.46 18.47 -5.37
CA GLY A 68 11.81 18.57 -5.95
C GLY A 68 12.92 18.52 -4.90
N VAL A 69 12.64 17.89 -3.75
CA VAL A 69 13.65 17.60 -2.72
C VAL A 69 14.56 16.45 -3.16
N ILE A 70 14.03 15.55 -4.00
CA ILE A 70 14.68 14.39 -4.62
C ILE A 70 14.48 14.53 -6.12
#